data_AF-A0A8X7PL51-F1
#
_entry.id   AF-A0A8X7PL51-F1
#
_cell.length_a   1.000
_cell.length_b   1.000
_cell.length_c   1.000
_cell.angle_alpha   90.00
_cell.angle_beta   90.00
_cell.angle_gamma   90.00
#
_symmetry.space_group_name_H-M   'P 1'
#
loop_
_entity.id
_entity.type
_entity.pdbx_description
1 polymer ?
#
loop_
_entity_poly.entity_id
_entity_poly.type
_entity_poly.pdbx_seq_one_letter_code
_entity_poly.pdbx_strand_id
1 'polypeptide(L)'
;MYRNITGTTKSKNAIKFACSDAVPCSHIVLNNVNLEGNDGKVEAYCNSAEGFGYGVVHPSADCLDSHDNKSLGHTKYLSETAMVGEDAKNAHDEL
;
A
#
# COMPACT_ATOMS: atom_id res chain seq x y z
N MET A 1 15.04 -5.60 7.97
CA MET A 1 15.12 -5.11 6.58
C MET A 1 15.23 -6.30 5.64
N TYR A 2 14.40 -6.34 4.61
CA TYR A 2 14.42 -7.34 3.52
C TYR A 2 14.64 -6.59 2.20
N ARG A 3 15.62 -7.00 1.41
CA ARG A 3 16.05 -6.23 0.23
C ARG A 3 16.43 -7.07 -0.98
N ASN A 4 16.13 -6.58 -2.18
CA ASN A 4 16.51 -7.18 -3.47
C ASN A 4 16.11 -8.65 -3.57
N ILE A 5 14.85 -8.93 -3.27
CA ILE A 5 14.29 -10.28 -3.32
C ILE A 5 13.45 -10.38 -4.59
N THR A 6 13.74 -11.33 -5.46
CA THR A 6 12.96 -11.57 -6.67
C THR A 6 12.75 -13.05 -6.90
N GLY A 7 11.55 -13.45 -7.32
CA GLY A 7 11.27 -14.84 -7.63
C GLY A 7 9.78 -15.17 -7.64
N THR A 8 9.48 -16.45 -7.47
CA THR A 8 8.12 -16.98 -7.50
C THR A 8 7.77 -17.72 -6.22
N THR A 9 6.51 -17.68 -5.80
CA THR A 9 5.97 -18.43 -4.66
C THR A 9 4.89 -19.42 -5.10
N LYS A 10 4.78 -20.54 -4.36
CA LYS A 10 3.65 -21.47 -4.46
C LYS A 10 2.53 -21.13 -3.48
N SER A 11 2.81 -20.28 -2.49
CA SER A 11 1.86 -19.89 -1.45
C SER A 11 1.06 -18.67 -1.90
N LYS A 12 -0.21 -18.61 -1.52
CA LYS A 12 -1.08 -17.45 -1.75
C LYS A 12 -0.47 -16.15 -1.20
N ASN A 13 0.11 -16.23 0.00
CA ASN A 13 0.78 -15.10 0.64
C ASN A 13 2.27 -15.16 0.30
N ALA A 14 2.70 -14.33 -0.65
CA ALA A 14 4.12 -14.22 -1.02
C ALA A 14 4.93 -13.50 0.06
N ILE A 15 4.32 -12.52 0.72
CA ILE A 15 4.87 -11.80 1.85
C ILE A 15 4.00 -12.13 3.07
N LYS A 16 4.60 -12.63 4.15
CA LYS A 16 3.86 -13.00 5.37
C LYS A 16 4.64 -12.58 6.62
N PHE A 17 4.16 -11.55 7.30
CA PHE A 17 4.60 -11.14 8.63
C PHE A 17 3.51 -11.46 9.64
N ALA A 18 3.68 -12.53 10.42
CA ALA A 18 2.75 -12.92 11.47
C ALA A 18 3.45 -12.81 12.82
N CYS A 19 3.33 -11.65 13.45
CA CYS A 19 3.99 -11.33 14.71
C CYS A 19 3.03 -11.52 15.89
N SER A 20 3.55 -11.48 17.11
CA SER A 20 2.72 -11.65 18.30
C SER A 20 1.86 -10.42 18.54
N ASP A 21 0.59 -10.60 18.88
CA ASP A 21 -0.26 -9.49 19.33
C ASP A 21 0.24 -8.86 20.65
N ALA A 22 0.91 -9.65 21.50
CA ALA A 22 1.50 -9.16 22.74
C ALA A 22 2.85 -8.46 22.54
N VAL A 23 3.56 -8.80 21.45
CA VAL A 23 4.87 -8.23 21.10
C VAL A 23 4.93 -7.99 19.59
N PRO A 24 4.36 -6.87 19.11
CA PRO A 24 4.33 -6.54 17.68
C PRO A 24 5.73 -6.37 17.08
N CYS A 25 5.87 -6.69 15.80
CA CYS A 25 7.06 -6.33 15.02
C CYS A 25 6.98 -4.87 14.58
N SER A 26 8.05 -4.10 14.73
CA SER A 26 8.13 -2.71 14.25
C SER A 26 9.34 -2.52 13.34
N HIS A 27 9.35 -1.40 12.61
CA HIS A 27 10.46 -0.99 11.74
C HIS A 27 10.82 -2.04 10.68
N ILE A 28 9.81 -2.78 10.18
CA ILE A 28 10.01 -3.65 9.02
C ILE A 28 10.25 -2.76 7.81
N VAL A 29 11.31 -3.05 7.06
CA VAL A 29 11.66 -2.31 5.85
C VAL A 29 11.72 -3.28 4.70
N LEU A 30 10.90 -3.06 3.68
CA LEU A 30 10.94 -3.75 2.40
C LEU A 30 11.56 -2.85 1.34
N ASN A 31 12.58 -3.35 0.64
CA ASN A 31 13.19 -2.61 -0.46
C ASN A 31 13.43 -3.50 -1.67
N ASN A 32 12.82 -3.19 -2.82
CA ASN A 32 12.98 -3.98 -4.05
C ASN A 32 12.67 -5.48 -3.82
N VAL A 33 11.46 -5.76 -3.35
CA VAL A 33 10.93 -7.12 -3.13
C VAL A 33 9.86 -7.37 -4.19
N ASN A 34 10.11 -8.30 -5.11
CA ASN A 34 9.22 -8.62 -6.21
C ASN A 34 8.98 -10.13 -6.29
N LEU A 35 7.86 -10.59 -5.74
CA LEU A 35 7.49 -12.01 -5.71
C LEU A 35 6.21 -12.22 -6.50
N GLU A 36 6.22 -13.22 -7.38
CA GLU A 36 5.08 -13.56 -8.24
C GLU A 36 4.48 -14.93 -7.90
N GLY A 37 3.19 -15.09 -8.18
CA GLY A 37 2.51 -16.39 -8.12
C GLY A 37 2.62 -17.11 -9.45
N ASN A 38 2.43 -18.43 -9.45
CA ASN A 38 2.37 -19.21 -10.70
C ASN A 38 1.26 -18.74 -11.66
N ASP A 39 0.20 -18.13 -11.13
CA ASP A 39 -0.94 -17.56 -11.86
C ASP A 39 -0.93 -16.01 -11.88
N GLY A 40 0.17 -15.40 -11.44
CA GLY A 40 0.30 -13.94 -11.29
C GLY A 40 -0.54 -13.34 -10.15
N LYS A 41 -1.16 -14.16 -9.29
CA LYS A 41 -1.95 -13.68 -8.15
C LYS A 41 -1.27 -14.05 -6.84
N VAL A 42 -0.83 -13.04 -6.12
CA VAL A 42 -0.19 -13.17 -4.79
C VAL A 42 -0.60 -12.03 -3.90
N GLU A 43 -0.59 -12.29 -2.59
CA GLU A 43 -1.00 -11.34 -1.57
C GLU A 43 0.12 -11.15 -0.53
N ALA A 44 0.07 -10.02 0.17
CA ALA A 44 0.81 -9.81 1.41
C ALA A 44 -0.12 -10.00 2.61
N TYR A 45 0.41 -10.58 3.69
CA TYR A 45 -0.29 -10.71 4.96
C TYR A 45 0.57 -10.14 6.08
N CYS A 46 -0.04 -9.29 6.90
CA CYS A 46 0.55 -8.73 8.10
C CYS A 46 -0.38 -9.00 9.29
N ASN A 47 0.18 -9.42 10.42
CA ASN A 47 -0.46 -9.45 11.72
C ASN A 47 0.52 -8.87 12.74
N SER A 48 0.06 -7.83 13.46
CA SER A 48 0.82 -7.13 14.50
C SER A 48 2.22 -6.73 14.03
N ALA A 49 2.28 -6.15 12.83
CA ALA A 49 3.52 -5.83 12.14
C ALA A 49 3.42 -4.45 11.50
N GLU A 50 4.38 -3.58 11.83
CA GLU A 50 4.49 -2.21 11.33
C GLU A 50 5.79 -2.02 10.56
N GLY A 51 5.73 -1.26 9.47
CA GLY A 51 6.86 -0.97 8.63
C GLY A 51 6.49 -0.18 7.39
N PHE A 52 7.42 -0.11 6.45
CA PHE A 52 7.18 0.55 5.18
C PHE A 52 7.98 -0.11 4.05
N GLY A 53 7.48 0.08 2.84
CA GLY A 53 8.13 -0.34 1.61
C GLY A 53 8.61 0.85 0.79
N TYR A 54 9.75 0.71 0.10
CA TYR A 54 10.18 1.67 -0.92
C TYR A 54 10.89 0.96 -2.08
N GLY A 55 10.82 1.57 -3.27
CA GLY A 55 11.19 0.91 -4.52
C GLY A 55 10.10 -0.06 -4.99
N VAL A 56 10.47 -1.12 -5.70
CA VAL A 56 9.49 -2.12 -6.16
C VAL A 56 9.09 -3.02 -5.00
N VAL A 57 7.81 -3.05 -4.65
CA VAL A 57 7.25 -3.98 -3.66
C VAL A 57 6.02 -4.65 -4.27
N HIS A 58 6.16 -5.93 -4.63
CA HIS A 58 5.09 -6.76 -5.18
C HIS A 58 5.10 -8.14 -4.51
N PRO A 59 3.96 -8.65 -4.01
CA PRO A 59 2.66 -7.95 -3.91
C PRO A 59 2.74 -6.73 -2.98
N SER A 60 1.79 -5.79 -3.14
CA SER A 60 1.71 -4.62 -2.25
C SER A 60 1.60 -5.07 -0.79
N ALA A 61 2.38 -4.43 0.08
CA ALA A 61 2.45 -4.71 1.51
C ALA A 61 1.92 -3.54 2.35
N ASP A 62 0.85 -2.89 1.88
CA ASP A 62 0.19 -1.75 2.55
C ASP A 62 -0.23 -2.06 3.99
N CYS A 63 -0.40 -3.34 4.33
CA CYS A 63 -0.69 -3.78 5.70
C CYS A 63 0.46 -3.55 6.70
N LEU A 64 1.65 -3.17 6.24
CA LEU A 64 2.75 -2.72 7.10
C LEU A 64 2.59 -1.25 7.51
N ASP A 65 1.86 -0.45 6.73
CA ASP A 65 1.58 0.95 7.05
C ASP A 65 0.45 1.03 8.09
N SER A 66 0.73 0.54 9.29
CA SER A 66 -0.17 0.67 10.44
C SER A 66 0.03 2.03 11.11
N HIS A 67 -0.26 3.11 10.40
CA HIS A 67 -0.75 4.27 11.11
C HIS A 67 -2.18 3.94 11.55
N ASP A 68 -2.35 3.58 12.82
CA ASP A 68 -3.59 3.86 13.53
C ASP A 68 -3.83 5.38 13.54
N ASN A 69 -4.19 5.92 12.38
CA ASN A 69 -4.96 7.13 12.30
C ASN A 69 -6.31 6.72 11.73
N LYS A 70 -7.31 6.60 12.61
CA LYS A 70 -8.73 6.72 12.24
C LYS A 70 -9.01 8.13 11.69
N SER A 71 -8.36 8.49 10.60
CA SER A 71 -8.64 9.66 9.80
C SER A 71 -8.29 9.37 8.34
N LEU A 72 -8.90 8.32 7.78
CA LEU A 72 -9.15 8.26 6.34
C LEU A 72 -10.61 8.62 6.09
N GLY A 73 -10.92 9.86 6.44
CA GLY A 73 -12.03 10.63 5.91
C GLY A 73 -11.54 11.70 4.93
N HIS A 74 -10.52 11.43 4.10
CA HIS A 74 -10.20 12.20 2.89
C HIS A 74 -9.13 11.48 2.07
N THR A 75 -9.22 11.50 0.74
CA THR A 75 -8.29 10.97 -0.30
C THR A 75 -8.60 9.63 -1.00
N LYS A 76 -9.83 9.09 -0.93
CA LYS A 76 -10.29 8.12 -1.95
C LYS A 76 -10.97 8.77 -3.18
N TYR A 77 -11.09 10.11 -3.23
CA TYR A 77 -12.01 10.77 -4.18
C TYR A 77 -11.39 11.38 -5.45
N LEU A 78 -10.10 11.21 -5.75
CA LEU A 78 -9.48 11.88 -6.91
C LEU A 78 -8.73 10.96 -7.87
N SER A 79 -9.21 9.73 -8.07
CA SER A 79 -8.78 8.90 -9.20
C SER A 79 -9.94 8.38 -10.05
N GLU A 80 -11.06 9.08 -10.09
CA GLU A 80 -12.12 8.83 -11.08
C GLU A 80 -12.73 10.16 -11.52
N THR A 81 -12.28 10.67 -12.68
CA THR A 81 -13.13 11.06 -13.81
C THR A 81 -12.28 11.81 -14.84
N ALA A 82 -12.28 11.27 -16.06
CA ALA A 82 -11.70 11.82 -17.26
C ALA A 82 -12.56 12.96 -17.84
N MET A 83 -11.89 13.97 -18.39
CA MET A 83 -12.27 14.83 -19.54
C MET A 83 -13.74 15.28 -19.69
N VAL A 84 -14.04 16.56 -19.38
CA VAL A 84 -14.86 17.46 -20.24
C VAL A 84 -14.40 18.91 -19.95
N GLY A 85 -13.93 19.61 -20.98
CA GLY A 85 -13.71 21.07 -20.91
C GLY A 85 -14.97 21.83 -21.30
N GLU A 86 -15.07 23.10 -20.88
CA GLU A 86 -15.67 24.25 -21.60
C GLU A 86 -15.76 25.48 -20.67
N ASP A 87 -14.99 26.51 -21.06
CA ASP A 87 -15.20 27.96 -21.04
C ASP A 87 -15.85 28.74 -19.85
N ALA A 88 -15.02 29.63 -19.30
CA ALA A 88 -15.26 31.05 -18.96
C ALA A 88 -16.62 31.52 -18.39
N LYS A 89 -16.59 32.10 -17.17
CA LYS A 89 -16.88 33.54 -16.96
C LYS A 89 -16.60 34.02 -15.52
N ASN A 90 -16.17 35.28 -15.53
CA ASN A 90 -15.69 36.19 -14.48
C ASN A 90 -16.78 36.71 -13.51
N ALA A 91 -16.33 37.44 -12.48
CA ALA A 91 -17.03 38.48 -11.68
C ALA A 91 -18.01 38.00 -10.58
N HIS A 92 -18.27 38.70 -9.47
CA HIS A 92 -17.74 39.88 -8.75
C HIS A 92 -18.68 40.03 -7.53
N ASP A 93 -18.14 40.24 -6.33
CA ASP A 93 -18.68 41.00 -5.18
C ASP A 93 -20.05 40.75 -4.48
N GLU A 94 -20.02 41.12 -3.19
CA GLU A 94 -21.07 41.52 -2.22
C GLU A 94 -22.15 40.53 -1.75
N LEU A 95 -22.09 40.18 -0.44
CA LEU A 95 -22.91 40.80 0.63
C LEU A 95 -22.49 40.29 2.02
#